data_AF-L1QDS3-F1
#
_entry.id   AF-L1QDS3-F1
#
_cell.length_a   1.000
_cell.length_b   1.000
_cell.length_c   1.000
_cell.angle_alpha   90.00
_cell.angle_beta   90.00
_cell.angle_gamma   90.00
#
_symmetry.space_group_name_H-M   'P 1'
#
loop_
_entity.id
_entity.type
_entity.pdbx_description
1 polymer ?
#
loop_
_entity_poly.entity_id
_entity_poly.type
_entity_poly.pdbx_seq_one_letter_code
_entity_poly.pdbx_strand_id
1 'polypeptide(L)'
;MKYIKFIILILLISLLPSCTFNDPKYLNLKEKPNIYYYSNEVYKNLKKDKKFTLKVFDVNYYQEYIVSPEDYDILLSFLESLNMDNYNNDIDISEKTITYKLIVEFEDSKYLFNAYDNNTVTLFPWDGNFAEDIITMDGVSEHNNIYSFCLYVINKSHKNSQ
;
A
#
# COMPACT_ATOMS: atom_id res chain seq x y z
N MET A 1 25.06 -47.37 38.29
CA MET A 1 24.57 -46.86 36.98
C MET A 1 23.10 -46.39 37.04
N LYS A 2 22.70 -45.53 37.98
CA LYS A 2 21.28 -45.13 38.15
C LYS A 2 20.87 -43.93 37.28
N TYR A 3 21.84 -43.12 36.84
CA TYR A 3 21.62 -41.90 36.06
C TYR A 3 21.98 -42.01 34.57
N ILE A 4 22.51 -43.17 34.14
CA ILE A 4 22.94 -43.37 32.73
C ILE A 4 21.76 -43.23 31.77
N LYS A 5 20.57 -43.75 32.15
CA LYS A 5 19.35 -43.58 31.35
C LYS A 5 18.95 -42.10 31.21
N PHE A 6 19.21 -41.28 32.24
CA PHE A 6 18.90 -39.86 32.23
C PHE A 6 19.88 -39.08 31.35
N ILE A 7 21.17 -39.42 31.40
CA ILE A 7 22.20 -38.82 30.55
C ILE A 7 21.94 -39.13 29.07
N ILE A 8 21.53 -40.36 28.75
CA ILE A 8 21.14 -40.76 27.38
C ILE A 8 19.93 -39.96 26.89
N LEU A 9 18.94 -39.70 27.75
CA LEU A 9 17.76 -38.92 27.40
C LEU A 9 18.11 -37.46 27.07
N ILE A 10 19.00 -36.84 27.84
CA ILE A 10 19.46 -35.46 27.60
C ILE A 10 20.25 -35.38 26.29
N LEU A 11 21.10 -36.37 26.02
CA LEU A 11 21.87 -36.45 24.77
C LEU A 11 20.95 -36.57 23.55
N LEU A 12 19.87 -37.36 23.65
CA LEU A 12 18.87 -37.51 22.60
C LEU A 12 18.11 -36.21 22.31
N ILE A 13 17.82 -35.39 23.31
CA ILE A 13 17.17 -34.09 23.13
C ILE A 13 18.11 -33.10 22.43
N SER A 14 19.42 -33.16 22.70
CA SER A 14 20.43 -32.30 22.04
C SER A 14 20.70 -32.64 20.57
N LEU A 15 20.25 -33.80 20.10
CA LEU A 15 20.36 -34.23 18.70
C LEU A 15 19.13 -33.83 17.86
N LEU A 16 18.10 -33.25 18.48
CA LEU A 16 17.02 -32.62 17.71
C LEU A 16 17.64 -31.45 16.93
N PRO A 17 17.51 -31.42 15.59
CA PRO A 17 18.03 -30.30 14.82
C PRO A 17 17.40 -29.03 15.38
N SER A 18 18.25 -28.10 15.82
CA SER A 18 17.78 -26.74 16.09
C SER A 18 17.05 -26.29 14.84
N CYS A 19 15.78 -25.89 14.97
CA CYS A 19 15.11 -25.15 13.91
C CYS A 19 16.03 -23.98 13.59
N THR A 20 16.76 -24.07 12.48
CA THR A 20 17.31 -22.88 11.85
C THR A 20 16.08 -22.06 11.51
N PHE A 21 15.90 -20.94 12.21
CA PHE A 21 14.97 -19.91 11.78
C PHE A 21 15.48 -19.47 10.41
N ASN A 22 15.02 -20.13 9.35
CA ASN A 22 15.16 -19.64 8.00
C ASN A 22 14.33 -18.35 7.99
N ASP A 23 15.03 -17.24 7.84
CA ASP A 23 14.55 -15.85 7.77
C ASP A 23 13.03 -15.73 7.94
N PRO A 24 12.53 -15.36 9.13
CA PRO A 24 11.11 -15.13 9.33
C PRO A 24 10.61 -14.21 8.22
N LYS A 25 9.70 -14.74 7.39
CA LYS A 25 9.13 -14.10 6.19
C LYS A 25 8.52 -12.71 6.46
N TYR A 26 8.36 -12.35 7.73
CA TYR A 26 7.70 -11.14 8.24
C TYR A 26 8.62 -10.25 9.11
N LEU A 27 9.85 -10.69 9.44
CA LEU A 27 10.85 -9.82 10.06
C LEU A 27 11.72 -9.25 8.94
N ASN A 28 11.23 -8.17 8.34
CA ASN A 28 12.03 -7.42 7.40
C ASN A 28 13.06 -6.60 8.19
N LEU A 29 14.26 -7.17 8.36
CA LEU A 29 15.39 -6.48 8.99
C LEU A 29 15.96 -5.36 8.10
N LYS A 30 15.46 -5.20 6.87
CA LYS A 30 15.85 -4.11 6.00
C LYS A 30 15.04 -2.87 6.34
N GLU A 31 15.71 -1.74 6.40
CA GLU A 31 15.04 -0.45 6.53
C GLU A 31 14.46 -0.03 5.17
N LYS A 32 13.32 0.66 5.21
CA LYS A 32 12.69 1.25 4.04
C LYS A 32 13.67 2.29 3.43
N PRO A 33 14.04 2.20 2.14
CA PRO A 33 15.10 3.05 1.59
C PRO A 33 14.84 4.56 1.64
N ASN A 34 13.58 4.99 1.51
CA ASN A 34 13.16 6.38 1.63
C ASN A 34 11.65 6.45 1.93
N ILE A 35 11.16 7.64 2.28
CA ILE A 35 9.78 7.87 2.72
C ILE A 35 8.74 7.80 1.57
N TYR A 36 9.19 7.91 0.32
CA TYR A 36 8.39 7.90 -0.90
C TYR A 36 8.63 6.61 -1.74
N TYR A 37 9.05 5.53 -1.07
CA TYR A 37 9.57 4.34 -1.72
C TYR A 37 8.54 3.70 -2.65
N TYR A 38 7.31 3.50 -2.16
CA TYR A 38 6.26 2.87 -2.95
C TYR A 38 5.71 3.81 -4.03
N SER A 39 5.68 5.12 -3.76
CA SER A 39 5.33 6.15 -4.75
C SER A 39 6.27 6.09 -5.95
N ASN A 40 7.57 5.93 -5.68
CA ASN A 40 8.58 5.77 -6.72
C ASN A 40 8.45 4.45 -7.48
N GLU A 41 8.04 3.35 -6.83
CA GLU A 41 7.77 2.08 -7.53
C GLU A 41 6.59 2.22 -8.50
N VAL A 42 5.46 2.78 -8.04
CA VAL A 42 4.29 3.06 -8.89
C VAL A 42 4.70 3.99 -10.03
N TYR A 43 5.37 5.10 -9.75
CA TYR A 43 5.86 6.05 -10.75
C TYR A 43 6.73 5.37 -11.82
N LYS A 44 7.66 4.51 -11.41
CA LYS A 44 8.52 3.75 -12.35
C LYS A 44 7.73 2.76 -13.20
N ASN A 45 6.72 2.11 -12.64
CA ASN A 45 5.85 1.22 -13.41
C ASN A 45 5.05 2.00 -14.47
N LEU A 46 4.53 3.18 -14.12
CA LEU A 46 3.85 4.08 -15.06
C LEU A 46 4.79 4.59 -16.15
N LYS A 47 6.00 5.04 -15.80
CA LYS A 47 7.01 5.51 -16.78
C LYS A 47 7.55 4.42 -17.71
N LYS A 48 7.32 3.14 -17.39
CA LYS A 48 7.63 2.00 -18.26
C LYS A 48 6.44 1.58 -19.13
N ASP A 49 5.36 2.35 -19.12
CA ASP A 49 4.10 2.05 -19.81
C ASP A 49 3.57 0.65 -19.48
N LYS A 50 3.80 0.18 -18.24
CA LYS A 50 3.21 -1.08 -17.78
C LYS A 50 1.70 -0.94 -17.82
N LYS A 51 1.01 -1.96 -18.34
CA LYS A 51 -0.45 -2.02 -18.29
C LYS A 51 -0.93 -2.15 -16.85
N PHE A 52 -1.98 -1.40 -16.53
CA PHE A 52 -2.63 -1.46 -15.23
C PHE A 52 -4.14 -1.28 -15.38
N THR A 53 -4.85 -1.60 -14.30
CA THR A 53 -6.25 -1.25 -14.13
C THR A 53 -6.45 -0.47 -12.85
N LEU A 54 -7.50 0.35 -12.82
CA LEU A 54 -7.87 1.17 -11.68
C LEU A 54 -9.26 0.82 -11.18
N LYS A 55 -9.39 0.70 -9.86
CA LYS A 55 -10.67 0.52 -9.17
C LYS A 55 -10.75 1.47 -7.98
N VAL A 56 -11.93 2.03 -7.75
CA VAL A 56 -12.25 2.79 -6.54
C VAL A 56 -13.13 1.93 -5.66
N PHE A 57 -12.78 1.79 -4.39
CA PHE A 57 -13.57 1.10 -3.39
C PHE A 57 -14.06 2.10 -2.34
N ASP A 58 -15.37 2.25 -2.23
CA ASP A 58 -16.01 3.03 -1.18
C ASP A 58 -16.10 2.19 0.10
N VAL A 59 -15.38 2.62 1.15
CA VAL A 59 -15.30 1.88 2.41
C VAL A 59 -16.60 1.96 3.19
N ASN A 60 -17.35 3.05 3.07
CA ASN A 60 -18.60 3.25 3.81
C ASN A 60 -19.73 2.38 3.22
N TYR A 61 -19.80 2.31 1.89
CA TYR A 61 -20.84 1.55 1.18
C TYR A 61 -20.40 0.14 0.75
N TYR A 62 -19.13 -0.23 0.97
CA TYR A 62 -18.54 -1.50 0.56
C TYR A 62 -18.76 -1.81 -0.94
N GLN A 63 -18.66 -0.78 -1.77
CA GLN A 63 -18.94 -0.86 -3.20
C GLN A 63 -17.67 -0.57 -4.02
N GLU A 64 -17.44 -1.40 -5.05
CA GLU A 64 -16.34 -1.23 -6.00
C GLU A 64 -16.84 -0.59 -7.29
N TYR A 65 -16.03 0.32 -7.84
CA TYR A 65 -16.29 1.05 -9.07
C TYR A 65 -15.09 0.91 -9.99
N ILE A 66 -15.33 0.47 -11.22
CA ILE A 66 -14.30 0.36 -12.25
C ILE A 66 -14.04 1.75 -12.81
N VAL A 67 -12.78 2.17 -12.82
CA VAL A 67 -12.37 3.44 -13.43
C VAL A 67 -12.30 3.27 -14.94
N SER A 68 -12.77 4.25 -15.70
CA SER A 68 -12.70 4.21 -17.16
C SER A 68 -11.28 4.51 -17.64
N PRO A 69 -10.77 3.88 -18.71
CA PRO A 69 -9.40 4.10 -19.20
C PRO A 69 -9.05 5.55 -19.56
N GLU A 70 -10.06 6.36 -19.90
CA GLU A 70 -9.92 7.80 -20.16
C GLU A 70 -9.50 8.61 -18.93
N ASP A 71 -9.70 8.09 -17.73
CA ASP A 71 -9.42 8.75 -16.45
C ASP A 71 -8.14 8.19 -15.78
N TYR A 72 -7.33 7.39 -16.49
CA TYR A 72 -6.15 6.72 -15.92
C TYR A 72 -4.94 7.64 -15.73
N ASP A 73 -4.94 8.79 -16.37
CA ASP A 73 -3.88 9.81 -16.27
C ASP A 73 -3.73 10.37 -14.85
N ILE A 74 -4.79 10.29 -14.03
CA ILE A 74 -4.79 10.69 -12.62
C ILE A 74 -3.56 10.20 -11.84
N LEU A 75 -3.12 8.95 -12.03
CA LEU A 75 -2.02 8.41 -11.24
C LEU A 75 -0.72 9.16 -11.53
N LEU A 76 -0.44 9.41 -12.81
CA LEU A 76 0.77 10.11 -13.20
C LEU A 76 0.67 11.58 -12.80
N SER A 77 -0.47 12.22 -13.06
CA SER A 77 -0.74 13.62 -12.70
C SER A 77 -0.64 13.86 -11.19
N PHE A 78 -1.16 12.93 -10.37
CA PHE A 78 -1.01 12.97 -8.92
C PHE A 78 0.46 12.88 -8.53
N LEU A 79 1.17 11.82 -8.94
CA LEU A 79 2.56 11.60 -8.55
C LEU A 79 3.50 12.73 -9.03
N GLU A 80 3.26 13.32 -10.19
CA GLU A 80 4.03 14.46 -10.71
C GLU A 80 3.71 15.78 -10.03
N SER A 81 2.56 15.89 -9.34
CA SER A 81 2.21 17.06 -8.54
C SER A 81 2.83 17.07 -7.14
N LEU A 82 3.35 15.93 -6.69
CA LEU A 82 3.99 15.80 -5.37
C LEU A 82 5.43 16.30 -5.37
N ASN A 83 5.84 16.87 -4.24
CA ASN A 83 7.22 17.20 -3.92
C ASN A 83 7.63 16.53 -2.58
N MET A 84 8.86 16.77 -2.13
CA MET A 84 9.38 16.13 -0.91
C MET A 84 8.63 16.53 0.36
N ASP A 85 8.08 17.74 0.43
CA ASP A 85 7.34 18.23 1.59
C ASP A 85 5.97 17.54 1.74
N ASN A 86 5.47 16.93 0.67
CA ASN A 86 4.24 16.13 0.70
C ASN A 86 4.43 14.79 1.43
N TYR A 87 5.66 14.30 1.63
CA TYR A 87 5.89 13.01 2.28
C TYR A 87 6.24 13.18 3.75
N ASN A 88 5.41 12.65 4.66
CA ASN A 88 5.59 12.89 6.09
C ASN A 88 5.21 11.67 6.95
N ASN A 89 6.21 11.02 7.54
CA ASN A 89 6.03 9.85 8.41
C ASN A 89 5.57 10.19 9.84
N ASP A 90 5.61 11.46 10.24
CA ASP A 90 5.28 11.89 11.61
C ASP A 90 3.78 12.16 11.80
N ILE A 91 2.98 12.06 10.73
CA ILE A 91 1.54 12.24 10.80
C ILE A 91 0.90 11.03 11.44
N ASP A 92 0.26 11.24 12.58
CA ASP A 92 -0.55 10.23 13.22
C ASP A 92 -1.87 10.04 12.45
N ILE A 93 -1.99 8.87 11.81
CA ILE A 93 -3.16 8.43 11.06
C ILE A 93 -4.00 7.40 11.83
N SER A 94 -3.64 7.08 13.08
CA SER A 94 -4.28 6.01 13.86
C SER A 94 -5.75 6.29 14.18
N GLU A 95 -6.11 7.57 14.35
CA GLU A 95 -7.49 8.01 14.57
C GLU A 95 -8.25 8.31 13.26
N LYS A 96 -7.57 8.30 12.10
CA LYS A 96 -8.20 8.59 10.82
C LYS A 96 -8.88 7.35 10.26
N THR A 97 -10.08 7.55 9.71
CA THR A 97 -10.82 6.49 9.01
C THR A 97 -10.61 6.60 7.50
N ILE A 98 -10.37 5.46 6.85
CA ILE A 98 -10.24 5.40 5.39
C ILE A 98 -11.62 5.59 4.78
N THR A 99 -11.78 6.58 3.90
CA THR A 99 -13.05 6.84 3.20
C THR A 99 -13.09 6.09 1.88
N TYR A 100 -12.01 6.16 1.11
CA TYR A 100 -11.90 5.53 -0.20
C TYR A 100 -10.59 4.76 -0.34
N LYS A 101 -10.58 3.73 -1.17
CA LYS A 101 -9.36 3.07 -1.62
C LYS A 101 -9.26 3.14 -3.13
N LEU A 102 -8.21 3.76 -3.64
CA LEU A 102 -7.85 3.62 -5.05
C LEU A 102 -6.88 2.45 -5.20
N ILE A 103 -7.32 1.44 -5.94
CA ILE A 103 -6.60 0.19 -6.15
C ILE A 103 -5.97 0.25 -7.54
N VAL A 104 -4.65 0.07 -7.59
CA VAL A 104 -3.86 -0.01 -8.82
C VAL A 104 -3.37 -1.43 -9.00
N GLU A 105 -3.86 -2.11 -10.04
CA GLU A 105 -3.49 -3.49 -10.36
C GLU A 105 -2.65 -3.52 -11.64
N PHE A 106 -1.34 -3.72 -11.48
CA PHE A 106 -0.44 -4.13 -12.57
C PHE A 106 -0.50 -5.66 -12.73
N GLU A 107 0.14 -6.18 -13.78
CA GLU A 107 0.19 -7.63 -14.04
C GLU A 107 0.87 -8.42 -12.90
N ASP A 108 1.91 -7.85 -12.30
CA ASP A 108 2.78 -8.50 -11.31
C ASP A 108 2.68 -7.91 -9.90
N SER A 109 1.93 -6.82 -9.72
CA SER A 109 1.91 -6.06 -8.46
C SER A 109 0.61 -5.31 -8.27
N LYS A 110 0.19 -5.15 -7.01
CA LYS A 110 -1.02 -4.44 -6.62
C LYS A 110 -0.69 -3.41 -5.54
N TYR A 111 -1.11 -2.17 -5.77
CA TYR A 111 -0.92 -1.06 -4.85
C TYR A 111 -2.27 -0.50 -4.40
N LEU A 112 -2.30 -0.01 -3.16
CA LEU A 112 -3.47 0.60 -2.54
C LEU A 112 -3.11 2.01 -2.11
N PHE A 113 -3.92 2.95 -2.58
CA PHE A 113 -3.98 4.30 -2.04
C PHE A 113 -5.17 4.39 -1.08
N ASN A 114 -4.93 4.48 0.22
CA ASN A 114 -5.99 4.72 1.19
C ASN A 114 -6.19 6.23 1.34
N ALA A 115 -7.32 6.75 0.85
CA ALA A 115 -7.69 8.15 1.00
C ALA A 115 -8.55 8.31 2.27
N TYR A 116 -8.03 9.07 3.23
CA TYR A 116 -8.71 9.33 4.50
C TYR A 116 -9.62 10.54 4.38
N ASP A 117 -9.07 11.63 3.84
CA ASP A 117 -9.72 12.92 3.62
C ASP A 117 -9.07 13.64 2.43
N ASN A 118 -9.48 14.89 2.18
CA ASN A 118 -8.97 15.70 1.07
C ASN A 118 -7.47 16.03 1.18
N ASN A 119 -6.82 15.80 2.32
CA ASN A 119 -5.41 16.10 2.51
C ASN A 119 -4.53 14.88 2.74
N THR A 120 -5.04 13.78 3.29
CA THR A 120 -4.20 12.64 3.70
C THR A 120 -4.50 11.39 2.89
N VAL A 121 -3.46 10.84 2.27
CA VAL A 121 -3.48 9.55 1.58
C VAL A 121 -2.26 8.73 2.00
N THR A 122 -2.42 7.41 2.10
CA THR A 122 -1.28 6.50 2.23
C THR A 122 -1.15 5.58 1.04
N LEU A 123 0.07 5.16 0.72
CA LEU A 123 0.37 4.26 -0.39
C LEU A 123 1.24 3.09 0.05
N PHE A 124 0.77 1.88 -0.25
CA PHE A 124 1.53 0.65 -0.02
C PHE A 124 1.09 -0.46 -1.00
N PRO A 125 1.94 -1.47 -1.24
CA PRO A 125 1.55 -2.66 -1.98
C PRO A 125 0.73 -3.60 -1.11
N TRP A 126 -0.17 -4.38 -1.73
CA TRP A 126 -1.02 -5.36 -1.05
C TRP A 126 -0.24 -6.36 -0.18
N ASP A 127 0.97 -6.73 -0.62
CA ASP A 127 1.88 -7.65 0.04
C ASP A 127 3.16 -6.95 0.56
N GLY A 128 3.04 -5.65 0.90
CA GLY A 128 4.16 -4.83 1.35
C GLY A 128 4.79 -5.26 2.65
N ASN A 129 6.12 -5.09 2.73
CA ASN A 129 6.94 -5.47 3.87
C ASN A 129 7.60 -4.28 4.57
N PHE A 130 7.34 -3.06 4.11
CA PHE A 130 7.73 -1.80 4.76
C PHE A 130 6.49 -0.99 5.09
N ALA A 131 6.62 -0.06 6.05
CA ALA A 131 5.59 0.93 6.36
C ALA A 131 5.16 1.71 5.11
N GLU A 132 3.88 2.06 5.05
CA GLU A 132 3.28 2.81 3.95
C GLU A 132 3.95 4.17 3.73
N ASP A 133 3.88 4.69 2.51
CA ASP A 133 4.21 6.09 2.25
C ASP A 133 3.02 6.93 2.76
N ILE A 134 3.28 7.88 3.65
CA ILE A 134 2.26 8.82 4.13
C ILE A 134 2.42 10.13 3.36
N ILE A 135 1.34 10.56 2.70
CA ILE A 135 1.35 11.68 1.76
C ILE A 135 0.30 12.72 2.18
N THR A 136 0.74 13.96 2.38
CA THR A 136 -0.14 15.13 2.43
C THR A 136 -0.34 15.72 1.05
N MET A 137 -1.54 16.19 0.76
CA MET A 137 -1.91 16.79 -0.53
C MET A 137 -1.92 18.32 -0.46
N ASP A 138 -1.15 18.90 0.46
CA ASP A 138 -0.95 20.34 0.56
C ASP A 138 -0.32 20.87 -0.73
N GLY A 139 -0.96 21.86 -1.36
CA GLY A 139 -0.54 22.42 -2.64
C GLY A 139 -0.88 21.57 -3.87
N VAL A 140 -1.46 20.38 -3.71
CA VAL A 140 -1.97 19.56 -4.81
C VAL A 140 -3.33 20.09 -5.27
N SER A 141 -3.51 20.25 -6.58
CA SER A 141 -4.79 20.73 -7.13
C SER A 141 -5.90 19.70 -6.93
N GLU A 142 -7.15 20.16 -6.87
CA GLU A 142 -8.31 19.27 -6.73
C GLU A 142 -8.41 18.25 -7.88
N HIS A 143 -7.97 18.62 -9.09
CA HIS A 143 -7.95 17.74 -10.25
C HIS A 143 -6.99 16.55 -10.08
N ASN A 144 -5.86 16.77 -9.39
CA ASN A 144 -4.85 15.74 -9.16
C ASN A 144 -5.04 15.03 -7.81
N ASN A 145 -6.02 15.42 -7.00
CA ASN A 145 -6.23 14.93 -5.65
C ASN A 145 -6.91 13.54 -5.67
N ILE A 146 -6.32 12.55 -4.99
CA ILE A 146 -6.82 11.17 -4.98
C ILE A 146 -8.19 11.06 -4.32
N TYR A 147 -8.47 11.81 -3.26
CA TYR A 147 -9.78 11.78 -2.61
C TYR A 147 -10.86 12.33 -3.54
N SER A 148 -10.62 13.50 -4.14
CA SER A 148 -11.54 14.12 -5.09
C SER A 148 -11.77 13.25 -6.32
N PHE A 149 -10.72 12.58 -6.79
CA PHE A 149 -10.82 11.62 -7.89
C PHE A 149 -11.74 10.43 -7.55
N CYS A 150 -11.59 9.84 -6.36
CA CYS A 150 -12.46 8.74 -5.92
C CYS A 150 -13.93 9.17 -5.93
N LEU A 151 -14.21 10.36 -5.39
CA LEU A 151 -15.56 10.94 -5.39
C LEU A 151 -16.10 11.18 -6.81
N TYR A 152 -15.26 11.66 -7.72
CA TYR A 152 -15.60 11.84 -9.14
C TYR A 152 -16.02 10.52 -9.80
N VAL A 153 -15.23 9.45 -9.63
CA VAL A 153 -15.52 8.13 -10.21
C VAL A 153 -16.86 7.59 -9.72
N ILE A 154 -17.11 7.67 -8.40
CA ILE A 154 -18.36 7.23 -7.79
C ILE A 154 -19.55 8.01 -8.39
N ASN A 155 -19.45 9.34 -8.43
CA ASN A 155 -20.50 10.19 -8.99
C ASN A 155 -20.75 9.94 -10.49
N LYS A 156 -19.69 9.70 -11.28
CA LYS A 156 -19.79 9.34 -12.69
C LYS A 156 -20.52 8.02 -12.89
N SER A 157 -20.23 7.01 -12.06
CA SER A 157 -20.89 5.71 -12.12
C SER A 157 -22.40 5.77 -11.84
N HIS A 158 -22.81 6.60 -10.88
CA HIS A 158 -24.22 6.79 -10.55
C HIS A 158 -24.99 7.49 -11.67
N LYS A 159 -24.37 8.46 -12.35
CA LYS A 159 -24.97 9.13 -13.52
C LYS A 159 -25.16 8.18 -14.70
N ASN A 160 -24.22 7.28 -14.94
CA ASN A 160 -24.30 6.31 -16.03
C ASN A 160 -25.31 5.17 -15.76
N SER A 161 -25.79 5.05 -14.52
CA SER A 161 -26.78 4.03 -14.12
C SER A 161 -28.23 4.55 -14.15
N GLN A 162 -28.44 5.82 -14.52
CA GLN A 162 -29.76 6.46 -14.72
C GLN A 162 -30.08 6.57 -16.21
#